data_AF-A0A7M1B0Z3-F1
#
_entry.id   AF-A0A7M1B0Z3-F1
#
_cell.length_a   1.000
_cell.length_b   1.000
_cell.length_c   1.000
_cell.angle_alpha   90.00
_cell.angle_beta   90.00
_cell.angle_gamma   90.00
#
_symmetry.space_group_name_H-M   'P 1'
#
loop_
_entity.id
_entity.type
_entity.pdbx_description
1 polymer ?
#
loop_
_entity_poly.entity_id
_entity_poly.type
_entity_poly.pdbx_seq_one_letter_code
_entity_poly.pdbx_strand_id
1 'polypeptide(L)'
;MIAGMYEQNFMAYVIFGLILNFVFSIMFGVYLSNNIGMKEMIESKGDKEQPLLIRLSLFIPYAKMLVTLYRVTILQLFFLNKGYTHKEFWIYMTNEQKENS
;
A
#
# COMPACT_ATOMS: atom_id res chain seq x y z
N MET A 1 28.78 9.88 19.19
CA MET A 1 27.50 9.13 19.25
C MET A 1 26.39 10.03 19.83
N ILE A 2 26.12 11.16 19.18
CA ILE A 2 25.08 12.14 19.58
C ILE A 2 24.31 12.68 18.35
N ALA A 3 24.87 12.56 17.13
CA ALA A 3 24.20 12.97 15.89
C ALA A 3 23.02 12.05 15.48
N GLY A 4 23.16 10.72 15.59
CA GLY A 4 22.10 9.79 15.19
C GLY A 4 20.86 9.78 16.11
N MET A 5 21.01 10.14 17.37
CA MET A 5 19.89 10.19 18.33
C MET A 5 18.94 11.36 18.04
N TYR A 6 19.48 12.49 17.56
CA TYR A 6 18.69 13.67 17.18
C TYR A 6 17.94 13.43 15.87
N GLU A 7 18.59 12.79 14.89
CA GLU A 7 17.96 12.41 13.62
C GLU A 7 16.83 11.38 13.83
N GLN A 8 17.04 10.37 14.70
CA GLN A 8 16.01 9.39 15.02
C GLN A 8 14.80 10.03 15.70
N ASN A 9 15.01 10.93 16.67
CA ASN A 9 13.92 11.64 17.33
C ASN A 9 13.19 12.57 16.36
N PHE A 10 13.92 13.28 15.49
CA PHE A 10 13.34 14.11 14.45
C PHE A 10 12.47 13.29 13.49
N MET A 11 12.97 12.15 13.00
CA MET A 11 12.20 11.25 12.16
C MET A 11 10.98 10.68 12.87
N ALA A 12 11.07 10.39 14.17
CA ALA A 12 9.92 9.96 14.96
C ALA A 12 8.82 11.03 15.03
N TYR A 13 9.17 12.31 15.21
CA TYR A 13 8.21 13.42 15.16
C TYR A 13 7.59 13.60 13.77
N VAL A 14 8.39 13.45 12.70
CA VAL A 14 7.87 13.52 11.32
C VAL A 14 6.89 12.38 11.05
N ILE A 15 7.25 11.14 11.39
CA ILE A 15 6.38 9.97 11.23
C ILE A 15 5.12 10.12 12.07
N PHE A 16 5.24 10.59 13.32
CA PHE A 16 4.09 10.85 14.17
C PHE A 16 3.15 11.91 13.57
N GLY A 17 3.70 13.00 13.03
CA GLY A 17 2.94 14.01 12.32
C GLY A 17 2.22 13.47 11.09
N LEU A 18 2.86 12.59 10.31
CA LEU A 18 2.24 11.91 9.17
C LEU A 18 1.09 10.99 9.61
N ILE A 19 1.29 10.21 10.68
CA ILE A 19 0.26 9.33 11.23
C ILE A 19 -0.92 10.16 11.75
N LEU A 20 -0.67 11.24 12.51
CA LEU A 20 -1.73 12.14 12.99
C LEU A 20 -2.51 12.76 11.84
N ASN A 21 -1.84 13.25 10.80
CA ASN A 21 -2.49 13.81 9.62
C ASN A 21 -3.40 12.78 8.95
N PHE A 22 -2.93 11.54 8.82
CA PHE A 22 -3.72 10.44 8.28
C PHE A 22 -4.95 10.11 9.14
N VAL A 23 -4.79 10.05 10.46
CA VAL A 23 -5.90 9.83 11.41
C VAL A 23 -6.95 10.94 11.30
N PHE A 24 -6.52 12.21 11.28
CA PHE A 24 -7.44 13.34 11.10
C PHE A 24 -8.14 13.30 9.75
N SER A 25 -7.44 12.93 8.67
CA SER A 25 -8.03 12.80 7.34
C SER A 25 -9.12 11.73 7.31
N ILE A 26 -8.89 10.57 7.92
CA ILE A 26 -9.90 9.51 8.05
C ILE A 26 -11.08 10.00 8.90
N MET A 27 -10.81 10.58 10.07
CA MET A 27 -11.85 11.05 10.97
C MET A 27 -12.74 12.11 10.31
N PHE A 28 -12.13 13.02 9.56
CA PHE A 28 -12.84 14.00 8.75
C PHE A 28 -13.65 13.34 7.63
N GLY A 29 -13.10 12.35 6.94
CA GLY A 29 -13.82 11.56 5.94
C GLY A 29 -15.04 10.84 6.51
N VAL A 30 -14.92 10.23 7.69
CA VAL A 30 -16.03 9.58 8.41
C VAL A 30 -17.06 10.62 8.85
N TYR A 31 -16.62 11.76 9.38
CA TYR A 31 -17.51 12.87 9.75
C TYR A 31 -18.33 13.34 8.54
N LEU A 32 -17.69 13.61 7.39
CA LEU A 32 -18.40 14.00 6.17
C LEU A 32 -19.34 12.89 5.69
N SER A 33 -18.90 11.63 5.71
CA SER A 33 -19.69 10.48 5.27
C SER A 33 -20.96 10.30 6.11
N ASN A 34 -20.88 10.52 7.43
CA ASN A 34 -22.03 10.42 8.33
C ASN A 34 -23.02 11.59 8.18
N ASN A 35 -22.55 12.79 7.82
CA ASN A 35 -23.40 13.99 7.74
C ASN A 35 -24.03 14.20 6.34
N ILE A 36 -23.31 13.84 5.27
CA ILE A 36 -23.74 14.03 3.88
C ILE A 36 -24.23 12.71 3.27
N GLY A 37 -23.72 11.56 3.76
CA GLY A 37 -23.94 10.27 3.13
C GLY A 37 -22.97 10.01 1.97
N MET A 38 -22.50 8.77 1.85
CA MET A 38 -21.49 8.37 0.85
C MET A 38 -21.96 8.65 -0.59
N LYS A 39 -23.25 8.49 -0.87
CA LYS A 39 -23.84 8.68 -2.20
C LYS A 39 -23.83 10.15 -2.62
N GLU A 40 -24.31 11.03 -1.75
CA GLU A 40 -24.28 12.48 -2.00
C GLU A 40 -22.84 13.01 -2.05
N MET A 41 -21.90 12.47 -1.27
CA MET A 41 -20.47 12.83 -1.40
C MET A 41 -19.87 12.49 -2.77
N ILE A 42 -20.34 11.42 -3.42
CA ILE A 42 -19.84 11.01 -4.74
C ILE A 42 -20.52 11.84 -5.83
N GLU A 43 -21.82 12.13 -5.69
CA GLU A 43 -22.59 12.94 -6.64
C GLU A 43 -22.28 14.44 -6.53
N SER A 44 -21.94 14.94 -5.33
CA SER A 44 -21.58 16.34 -5.08
C SER A 44 -20.09 16.64 -5.32
N LYS A 45 -19.29 15.63 -5.66
CA LYS A 45 -17.91 15.84 -6.12
C LYS A 45 -18.01 16.57 -7.45
N GLY A 46 -18.05 17.90 -7.38
CA GLY A 46 -18.07 18.77 -8.54
C GLY A 46 -17.04 18.32 -9.55
N ASP A 47 -17.40 18.44 -10.82
CA ASP A 47 -16.73 17.92 -12.02
C ASP A 47 -15.28 18.42 -12.11
N LYS A 48 -14.41 17.87 -11.27
CA LYS A 48 -12.96 18.04 -11.35
C LYS A 48 -12.50 16.99 -12.34
N GLU A 49 -12.40 17.39 -13.60
CA GLU A 49 -11.74 16.60 -14.62
C GLU A 49 -10.33 16.26 -14.12
N GLN A 50 -10.17 15.02 -13.67
CA GLN A 50 -8.87 14.51 -13.28
C GLN A 50 -8.05 14.39 -14.57
N PRO A 51 -6.91 15.11 -14.69
CA PRO A 51 -6.11 15.03 -15.90
C PRO A 51 -5.69 13.58 -16.13
N LEU A 52 -5.77 13.13 -17.39
CA LEU A 52 -5.50 11.74 -17.79
C LEU A 52 -4.15 11.22 -17.27
N LEU A 53 -3.16 12.11 -17.12
CA LEU A 53 -1.85 11.79 -16.56
C LEU A 53 -1.91 11.34 -15.08
N ILE A 54 -2.76 11.94 -14.26
CA ILE A 54 -2.93 11.54 -12.84
C ILE A 54 -3.66 10.19 -12.75
N ARG A 55 -4.64 9.95 -13.63
CA ARG A 55 -5.29 8.64 -13.72
C ARG A 55 -4.31 7.54 -14.15
N LEU A 56 -3.46 7.82 -15.14
CA LEU A 56 -2.45 6.88 -15.62
C LEU A 56 -1.37 6.62 -14.56
N SER A 57 -0.95 7.65 -13.81
CA SER A 57 0.05 7.50 -12.76
C SER A 57 -0.47 6.70 -11.57
N LEU A 58 -1.78 6.76 -11.27
CA LEU A 58 -2.42 5.87 -10.30
C LEU A 58 -2.51 4.43 -10.84
N PHE A 59 -2.83 4.25 -12.12
CA PHE A 59 -3.01 2.93 -12.71
C PHE A 59 -1.77 2.04 -12.66
N ILE A 60 -0.58 2.61 -12.92
CA ILE A 60 0.69 1.85 -12.98
C ILE A 60 1.01 1.11 -11.65
N PRO A 61 1.01 1.77 -10.47
CA PRO A 61 1.16 1.09 -9.18
C PRO A 61 0.14 -0.01 -8.92
N TYR A 62 -1.15 0.23 -9.20
CA TYR A 62 -2.20 -0.76 -8.97
C TYR A 62 -2.03 -1.98 -9.88
N ALA A 63 -1.69 -1.78 -11.15
CA ALA A 63 -1.40 -2.87 -12.08
C ALA A 63 -0.19 -3.70 -11.61
N LYS A 64 0.90 -3.05 -11.17
CA LYS A 64 2.08 -3.74 -10.63
C LYS A 64 1.73 -4.58 -9.39
N MET A 65 0.89 -4.04 -8.51
CA MET A 65 0.40 -4.79 -7.34
C MET A 65 -0.41 -6.02 -7.75
N LEU A 66 -1.32 -5.92 -8.73
CA LEU A 66 -2.10 -7.07 -9.22
C LEU A 66 -1.20 -8.16 -9.80
N VAL A 67 -0.18 -7.81 -10.59
CA VAL A 67 0.80 -8.77 -11.12
C VAL A 67 1.56 -9.47 -9.99
N THR A 68 1.92 -8.72 -8.94
CA THR A 68 2.62 -9.27 -7.77
C THR A 68 1.72 -10.25 -7.01
N LEU A 69 0.47 -9.90 -6.77
CA LEU A 69 -0.51 -10.78 -6.12
C LEU A 69 -0.78 -12.03 -6.94
N TYR A 70 -0.93 -11.91 -8.25
CA TYR A 70 -1.08 -13.05 -9.17
C TYR A 70 0.12 -14.00 -9.07
N ARG A 71 1.35 -13.48 -9.13
CA ARG A 71 2.58 -14.27 -8.98
C ARG A 71 2.61 -15.01 -7.65
N VAL A 72 2.34 -14.31 -6.55
CA VAL A 72 2.33 -14.90 -5.20
C VAL A 72 1.25 -15.98 -5.11
N THR A 73 0.08 -15.76 -5.69
CA THR A 73 -1.05 -16.70 -5.65
C THR A 73 -0.72 -18.00 -6.40
N ILE A 74 -0.13 -17.91 -7.60
CA ILE A 74 0.30 -19.11 -8.35
C ILE A 74 1.33 -19.90 -7.56
N LEU A 75 2.32 -19.22 -6.97
CA LEU A 75 3.33 -19.88 -6.15
C LEU A 75 2.71 -20.56 -4.93
N GLN A 76 1.80 -19.88 -4.24
CA GLN A 76 1.07 -20.47 -3.10
C GLN A 76 0.31 -21.72 -3.53
N LEU A 77 -0.41 -21.67 -4.66
CA LEU A 77 -1.11 -22.84 -5.20
C LEU A 77 -0.16 -23.98 -5.61
N PHE A 78 0.97 -23.67 -6.23
CA PHE A 78 1.99 -24.66 -6.62
C PHE A 78 2.61 -25.38 -5.42
N PHE A 79 2.98 -24.63 -4.37
CA PHE A 79 3.55 -25.19 -3.16
C PHE A 79 2.52 -25.99 -2.35
N LEU A 80 1.26 -25.51 -2.30
CA LEU A 80 0.16 -26.20 -1.63
C LEU A 80 -0.18 -27.53 -2.31
N ASN A 81 -0.18 -27.57 -3.65
CA ASN A 81 -0.44 -28.79 -4.42
C ASN A 81 0.69 -29.83 -4.33
N LYS A 82 1.92 -29.39 -4.03
CA LYS A 82 3.07 -30.29 -3.77
C LYS A 82 3.21 -30.72 -2.31
N GLY A 83 2.34 -30.26 -1.41
CA GLY A 83 2.37 -30.61 0.01
C GLY A 83 3.52 -29.97 0.80
N TYR A 84 4.14 -28.91 0.27
CA TYR A 84 5.21 -28.21 0.96
C TYR A 84 4.69 -27.31 2.08
N THR A 85 5.50 -27.13 3.11
CA THR A 85 5.15 -26.31 4.28
C THR A 85 5.39 -24.83 4.00
N HIS A 86 4.64 -23.95 4.71
CA HIS A 86 4.78 -22.49 4.61
C HIS A 86 6.23 -22.00 4.82
N LYS A 87 7.06 -22.76 5.55
CA LYS A 87 8.48 -22.48 5.77
C LYS A 87 9.31 -22.62 4.50
N GLU A 88 9.04 -23.63 3.68
CA GLU A 88 9.76 -23.87 2.42
C GLU A 88 9.38 -22.82 1.37
N PHE A 89 8.13 -22.37 1.37
CA PHE A 89 7.68 -21.25 0.56
C PHE A 89 8.42 -19.95 0.92
N TRP A 90 8.56 -19.66 2.23
CA TRP A 90 9.32 -18.49 2.69
C TRP A 90 10.79 -18.57 2.26
N ILE A 91 11.43 -19.72 2.48
CA ILE A 91 12.83 -19.94 2.06
C ILE A 91 12.96 -19.75 0.55
N TYR A 92 12.04 -20.29 -0.27
CA TYR A 92 12.08 -20.10 -1.73
C TYR A 92 11.96 -18.62 -2.14
N MET A 93 11.07 -17.87 -1.49
CA MET A 93 10.88 -16.43 -1.77
C MET A 93 12.08 -15.57 -1.34
N THR A 94 12.78 -15.95 -0.28
CA THR A 94 13.94 -15.18 0.25
C THR A 94 15.29 -15.74 -0.15
N ASN A 95 15.34 -16.88 -0.85
CA ASN A 95 16.59 -17.40 -1.37
C ASN A 95 16.97 -16.56 -2.58
N GLU A 96 18.06 -15.80 -2.48
CA GLU A 96 18.68 -15.14 -3.62
C GLU A 96 19.27 -16.23 -4.54
N GLN A 97 18.42 -16.89 -5.33
CA GLN A 97 18.92 -17.54 -6.53
C GLN A 97 19.45 -16.43 -7.43
N LYS A 98 20.77 -16.22 -7.37
CA LYS A 98 21.56 -15.54 -8.37
C LYS A 98 21.05 -15.95 -9.75
N GLU A 99 20.32 -15.04 -10.36
CA GLU A 99 19.98 -15.03 -11.77
C GLU A 99 21.31 -14.83 -12.53
N ASN A 100 22.05 -15.93 -12.70
CA ASN A 100 23.08 -16.04 -13.72
C ASN A 100 22.47 -16.85 -14.85
N SER A 101 21.91 -16.15 -15.83
CA SER A 101 22.01 -16.56 -17.23
C SER A 101 21.91 -15.35 -18.14
#